data_AF-A0A4P7F7I8-F1
#
_entry.id   AF-A0A4P7F7I8-F1
#
_cell.length_a   1.000
_cell.length_b   1.000
_cell.length_c   1.000
_cell.angle_alpha   90.00
_cell.angle_beta   90.00
_cell.angle_gamma   90.00
#
_symmetry.space_group_name_H-M   'P 1'
#
loop_
_entity.id
_entity.type
_entity.pdbx_description
1 polymer ?
#
loop_
_entity_poly.entity_id
_entity_poly.type
_entity_poly.pdbx_seq_one_letter_code
_entity_poly.pdbx_strand_id
1 'polypeptide(L)' 'MLLALIGRRAQRKAAIAADVCRLTERFKDQAYFEARERVRGRCMDGPRSARHWTAVKLEIARQQKIVIGIAGADMRA' A
#
# COMPACT_ATOMS: atom_id res chain seq x y z
N MET A 1 28.84 2.46 2.77
CA MET A 1 27.57 3.21 2.81
C MET A 1 26.47 2.69 1.88
N LEU A 2 26.79 2.10 0.71
CA LEU A 2 25.81 1.53 -0.23
C LEU A 2 24.99 0.36 0.37
N LEU A 3 25.63 -0.55 1.12
CA LEU A 3 24.98 -1.71 1.76
C LEU A 3 23.87 -1.31 2.77
N ALA A 4 24.07 -0.22 3.52
CA ALA A 4 23.09 0.30 4.47
C ALA A 4 21.85 0.91 3.78
N LEU A 5 22.00 1.41 2.54
CA LEU A 5 20.89 1.89 1.72
C LEU A 5 20.10 0.71 1.12
N ILE A 6 20.80 -0.33 0.69
CA ILE A 6 20.19 -1.58 0.19
C ILE A 6 19.38 -2.26 1.30
N GLY A 7 19.95 -2.39 2.50
CA GLY A 7 19.25 -2.95 3.66
C GLY A 7 17.98 -2.17 4.03
N ARG A 8 18.05 -0.83 4.04
CA ARG A 8 16.87 0.01 4.27
C ARG A 8 15.80 -0.13 3.19
N ARG A 9 16.20 -0.30 1.93
CA ARG A 9 15.26 -0.53 0.82
C ARG A 9 14.57 -1.89 0.94
N ALA A 10 15.32 -2.94 1.30
CA ALA A 10 14.77 -4.27 1.54
C ALA A 10 13.78 -4.28 2.70
N GLN A 11 14.11 -3.64 3.82
CA GLN A 11 13.21 -3.51 4.98
C GLN A 11 11.91 -2.78 4.62
N ARG A 12 11.99 -1.68 3.85
CA ARG A 12 10.80 -0.97 3.37
C ARG A 12 9.92 -1.85 2.49
N LYS A 13 10.52 -2.60 1.56
CA LYS A 13 9.77 -3.55 0.72
C LYS A 13 9.10 -4.65 1.54
N ALA A 14 9.82 -5.23 2.50
CA ALA A 14 9.27 -6.26 3.39
C ALA A 14 8.11 -5.72 4.23
N ALA A 15 8.22 -4.49 4.75
CA ALA A 15 7.14 -3.85 5.48
C ALA A 15 5.90 -3.60 4.61
N ILE A 16 6.08 -3.15 3.36
CA ILE A 16 4.99 -2.99 2.39
C ILE A 16 4.33 -4.35 2.14
N ALA A 17 5.11 -5.39 1.86
CA ALA A 17 4.59 -6.73 1.57
C ALA A 17 3.79 -7.30 2.76
N ALA A 18 4.30 -7.15 3.99
CA ALA A 18 3.58 -7.59 5.19
C ALA A 18 2.24 -6.87 5.37
N ASP A 19 2.20 -5.55 5.15
CA ASP A 19 0.96 -4.78 5.26
C ASP A 19 -0.02 -5.11 4.12
N VAL A 20 0.48 -5.41 2.91
CA VAL A 20 -0.33 -5.92 1.79
C VAL A 20 -0.96 -7.27 2.15
N CYS A 21 -0.18 -8.24 2.61
CA CYS A 21 -0.71 -9.55 3.02
C CYS A 21 -1.78 -9.39 4.10
N ARG A 22 -1.49 -8.61 5.16
CA ARG A 22 -2.44 -8.37 6.25
C ARG A 22 -3.76 -7.75 5.74
N LEU A 23 -3.69 -6.75 4.86
CA LEU A 23 -4.90 -6.11 4.32
C LEU A 23 -5.67 -7.05 3.39
N THR A 24 -4.98 -7.78 2.52
CA THR A 24 -5.62 -8.73 1.59
C THR A 24 -6.24 -9.91 2.34
N GLU A 25 -5.61 -10.44 3.39
CA GLU A 25 -6.17 -11.52 4.21
C GLU A 25 -7.39 -11.06 5.00
N ARG A 26 -7.32 -9.87 5.60
CA ARG A 26 -8.39 -9.35 6.47
C ARG A 26 -9.58 -8.80 5.69
N PHE A 27 -9.34 -8.05 4.63
CA PHE A 27 -10.35 -7.28 3.91
C PHE A 27 -10.61 -7.78 2.49
N LYS A 28 -9.83 -8.76 2.00
CA LYS A 28 -10.03 -9.42 0.70
C LYS A 28 -10.16 -8.40 -0.45
N ASP A 29 -11.29 -8.39 -1.13
CA ASP A 29 -11.66 -7.49 -2.22
C ASP A 29 -11.75 -6.01 -1.81
N GLN A 30 -11.91 -5.72 -0.51
CA GLN A 30 -11.95 -4.35 0.01
C GLN A 30 -10.57 -3.80 0.40
N ALA A 31 -9.50 -4.60 0.33
CA ALA A 31 -8.16 -4.22 0.76
C ALA A 31 -7.64 -2.93 0.08
N TYR A 32 -8.02 -2.69 -1.18
CA TYR A 32 -7.66 -1.47 -1.89
C TYR A 32 -8.27 -0.21 -1.26
N PHE A 33 -9.57 -0.24 -0.97
CA PHE A 33 -10.28 0.89 -0.36
C PHE A 33 -9.76 1.18 1.04
N GLU A 34 -9.48 0.12 1.80
CA GLU A 34 -8.88 0.18 3.11
C GLU A 34 -7.48 0.82 3.09
N ALA A 35 -6.66 0.51 2.09
CA ALA A 35 -5.37 1.17 1.89
C ALA A 35 -5.54 2.64 1.48
N ARG A 36 -6.54 2.95 0.63
CA ARG A 36 -6.86 4.33 0.18
C ARG A 36 -7.31 5.23 1.32
N GLU A 37 -8.16 4.76 2.22
CA GLU A 37 -8.60 5.53 3.39
C GLU A 37 -7.45 5.74 4.39
N ARG A 38 -6.54 4.76 4.53
CA ARG A 38 -5.28 4.93 5.29
C ARG A 38 -4.34 5.97 4.68
N VAL A 39 -4.23 6.06 3.35
CA VAL A 39 -3.50 7.16 2.68
C VAL A 39 -4.08 8.52 3.04
N ARG A 40 -5.41 8.63 3.13
CA ARG A 40 -6.13 9.86 3.49
C ARG A 40 -6.08 10.19 4.98
N GLY A 41 -5.41 9.38 5.79
CA GLY A 41 -5.33 9.56 7.24
C GLY A 41 -6.63 9.25 7.99
N ARG A 42 -7.59 8.57 7.35
CA ARG A 42 -8.91 8.25 7.94
C ARG A 42 -8.92 6.96 8.74
N CYS A 43 -7.86 6.15 8.67
CA CYS A 43 -7.66 4.97 9.51
C CYS A 43 -6.42 5.16 10.37
N MET A 44 -6.60 5.23 11.68
CA MET A 44 -5.55 5.44 12.69
C MET A 44 -4.80 4.16 13.09
N ASP A 45 -4.74 3.15 12.21
CA ASP A 45 -3.97 1.93 12.49
C ASP A 45 -2.48 2.16 12.25
N GLY A 46 -1.79 2.61 13.31
CA GLY A 46 -0.34 2.54 13.46
C GLY A 46 0.48 3.71 12.89
N PRO A 47 1.80 3.74 13.18
CA PRO A 47 2.70 4.88 12.90
C PRO A 47 3.14 5.01 11.43
N ARG A 48 2.48 4.30 10.50
CA ARG A 48 2.90 4.26 9.09
C ARG A 48 2.50 5.55 8.38
N SER A 49 3.44 6.15 7.64
CA SER A 49 3.21 7.40 6.90
C SER A 49 2.28 7.22 5.70
N ALA A 50 1.65 8.31 5.23
CA ALA A 50 0.84 8.32 4.00
C ALA A 50 1.61 7.84 2.76
N ARG A 51 2.94 8.08 2.69
CA ARG A 51 3.81 7.56 1.63
C ARG A 51 3.91 6.04 1.65
N HIS A 52 4.00 5.44 2.84
CA HIS A 52 4.00 3.99 3.02
C HIS A 52 2.67 3.40 2.54
N TRP A 53 1.55 3.96 2.98
CA TRP A 53 0.23 3.51 2.55
C TRP A 53 -0.04 3.71 1.07
N THR A 54 0.56 4.73 0.45
CA THR A 54 0.49 4.91 -1.00
C THR A 54 1.16 3.75 -1.73
N ALA A 55 2.31 3.30 -1.25
CA ALA A 55 2.99 2.14 -1.84
C ALA A 55 2.19 0.85 -1.64
N VAL A 56 1.63 0.63 -0.45
CA VAL A 56 0.73 -0.51 -0.16
C VAL A 56 -0.49 -0.49 -1.08
N LYS A 57 -1.14 0.67 -1.25
CA LYS A 57 -2.31 0.86 -2.12
C LYS A 57 -2.00 0.47 -3.57
N LEU A 58 -0.89 0.96 -4.12
CA LEU A 58 -0.47 0.66 -5.49
C LEU A 58 -0.18 -0.84 -5.67
N GLU A 59 0.46 -1.47 -4.68
CA GLU A 59 0.78 -2.88 -4.73
C GLU A 59 -0.48 -3.77 -4.68
N ILE A 60 -1.46 -3.43 -3.82
CA ILE A 60 -2.75 -4.13 -3.78
C ILE A 60 -3.48 -3.98 -5.11
N ALA A 61 -3.53 -2.77 -5.68
CA ALA A 61 -4.18 -2.56 -6.96
C ALA A 61 -3.51 -3.36 -8.09
N ARG A 62 -2.18 -3.45 -8.09
CA ARG A 62 -1.44 -4.30 -9.01
C ARG A 62 -1.83 -5.78 -8.86
N GLN A 63 -1.92 -6.29 -7.62
CA GLN A 63 -2.31 -7.68 -7.34
C GLN A 63 -3.76 -7.98 -7.72
N GLN A 64 -4.67 -7.04 -7.43
CA GLN A 64 -6.10 -7.16 -7.70
C GLN A 64 -6.49 -6.71 -9.12
N LYS A 65 -5.52 -6.35 -9.97
CA LYS A 65 -5.72 -5.85 -11.34
C LYS A 65 -6.67 -4.64 -11.42
N ILE A 66 -6.66 -3.79 -10.39
CA ILE A 66 -7.43 -2.55 -10.35
C ILE A 66 -6.71 -1.51 -11.21
N VAL A 67 -7.43 -0.96 -12.19
CA VAL A 67 -6.91 0.13 -13.04
C VAL A 67 -6.95 1.43 -12.24
N ILE A 68 -5.78 1.89 -11.79
CA ILE A 68 -5.62 3.22 -11.20
C ILE A 68 -5.16 4.16 -12.31
N GLY A 69 -5.93 5.20 -12.61
CA GLY A 69 -5.48 6.25 -13.52
C GLY A 69 -4.20 6.91 -13.00
N ILE A 70 -3.32 7.34 -13.92
CA ILE A 70 -1.98 7.90 -13.64
C ILE A 70 -2.02 9.12 -12.69
N ALA A 71 -3.20 9.68 -12.41
CA ALA A 71 -3.41 10.79 -11.49
C ALA A 71 -4.48 10.52 -10.41
N GLY A 72 -4.45 9.39 -9.71
CA GLY A 72 -5.26 9.18 -8.50
C GLY A 72 -6.80 9.22 -8.68
N ALA A 73 -7.27 9.32 -9.92
CA ALA A 73 -8.66 9.14 -10.30
C ALA A 73 -8.86 7.66 -10.63
N ASP A 74 -9.50 6.96 -9.70
CA ASP A 74 -10.04 5.62 -9.91
C ASP A 74 -11.03 5.68 -11.09
N MET A 75 -10.58 5.37 -12.30
CA MET A 75 -11.49 5.12 -13.42
C MET A 75 -12.06 3.72 -13.24
N ARG A 76 -13.21 3.63 -12.58
CA ARG A 76 -14.08 2.46 -12.65
C ARG A 76 -14.57 2.34 -14.10
N ALA A 77 -14.25 1.22 -14.74
CA ALA A 77 -15.00 0.71 -15.89
C ALA A 77 -16.27 0.00 -15.38
#